data_AF-A0A8D6VIN8-F1
#
_entry.id   AF-A0A8D6VIN8-F1
#
_cell.length_a   1.000
_cell.length_b   1.000
_cell.length_c   1.000
_cell.angle_alpha   90.00
_cell.angle_beta   90.00
_cell.angle_gamma   90.00
#
_symmetry.space_group_name_H-M   'P 1'
#
loop_
_entity.id
_entity.type
_entity.pdbx_description
1 polymer ?
#
loop_
_entity_poly.entity_id
_entity_poly.type
_entity_poly.pdbx_seq_one_letter_code
_entity_poly.pdbx_strand_id
1 'polypeptide(L)' 'MTPTVCVGYGGELAELHALLGYAALQNACQTHDVELFESVMSLTGMVNVGKGALAVAFAAEPHTFSA' A
#
# COMPACT_ATOMS: atom_id res chain seq x y z
N MET A 1 -7.08 -8.05 11.87
CA MET A 1 -5.73 -8.05 12.44
C MET A 1 -5.15 -6.69 12.09
N THR A 2 -4.75 -5.91 13.09
CA THR A 2 -4.12 -4.59 12.93
C THR A 2 -2.88 -4.57 13.83
N PRO A 3 -1.81 -3.84 13.47
CA PRO A 3 -1.71 -2.86 12.39
C PRO A 3 -1.51 -3.46 10.99
N THR A 4 -2.03 -2.79 9.96
CA THR A 4 -2.01 -3.26 8.56
C THR A 4 -1.89 -2.12 7.57
N VAL A 5 -1.13 -2.34 6.49
CA VAL A 5 -1.14 -1.53 5.26
C VAL A 5 -1.74 -2.33 4.11
N CYS A 6 -2.60 -1.69 3.32
CA CYS A 6 -3.08 -2.23 2.05
C CYS A 6 -2.64 -1.33 0.90
N VAL A 7 -2.10 -1.94 -0.16
CA VAL A 7 -1.67 -1.26 -1.38
C VAL A 7 -2.48 -1.75 -2.57
N GLY A 8 -3.09 -0.81 -3.29
CA GLY A 8 -3.79 -1.05 -4.55
C GLY A 8 -3.07 -0.40 -5.71
N TYR A 9 -2.63 -1.19 -6.70
CA TYR A 9 -1.88 -0.68 -7.85
C TYR A 9 -2.69 -0.76 -9.15
N GLY A 10 -2.68 0.32 -9.92
CA GLY A 10 -3.33 0.42 -11.23
C GLY A 10 -2.54 -0.27 -12.35
N GLY A 11 -2.25 -1.56 -12.20
CA GLY A 11 -1.43 -2.35 -13.12
C GLY A 11 -1.04 -3.69 -12.51
N GLU A 12 -0.02 -4.32 -13.09
CA GLU A 12 0.51 -5.60 -12.57
C GLU A 12 1.36 -5.38 -11.31
N LEU A 13 1.33 -6.32 -10.36
CA LEU A 13 2.12 -6.21 -9.13
C LEU A 13 3.64 -6.19 -9.37
N ALA A 14 4.10 -6.74 -10.50
CA ALA A 14 5.51 -6.63 -10.88
C ALA A 14 5.93 -5.16 -11.14
N GLU A 15 5.04 -4.32 -11.68
CA GLU A 15 5.29 -2.89 -11.84
C GLU A 15 5.32 -2.17 -10.48
N LEU A 16 4.44 -2.57 -9.54
CA LEU A 16 4.47 -2.10 -8.15
C LEU A 16 5.80 -2.42 -7.47
N HIS A 17 6.28 -3.66 -7.58
CA HIS A 17 7.54 -4.12 -6.99
C HIS A 17 8.76 -3.41 -7.58
N ALA A 18 8.65 -2.90 -8.81
CA ALA A 18 9.69 -2.12 -9.47
C ALA A 18 9.68 -0.63 -9.08
N LEU A 19 8.66 -0.14 -8.36
CA LEU A 19 8.60 1.26 -7.96
C LEU A 19 9.73 1.61 -6.98
N LEU A 20 10.37 2.75 -7.23
CA LEU A 20 11.33 3.34 -6.30
C LEU A 20 10.65 3.57 -4.95
N GLY A 21 11.26 3.07 -3.88
CA GLY A 21 10.75 3.21 -2.52
C GLY A 21 9.77 2.10 -2.09
N TYR A 22 9.31 1.21 -2.98
CA TYR A 22 8.41 0.14 -2.57
C TYR A 22 9.08 -0.87 -1.63
N ALA A 23 10.32 -1.25 -1.92
CA ALA A 23 11.12 -2.05 -1.01
C ALA A 23 11.33 -1.38 0.37
N ALA A 24 11.41 -0.04 0.40
CA ALA A 24 11.52 0.69 1.67
C ALA A 24 10.20 0.62 2.46
N LEU A 25 9.04 0.69 1.80
CA LEU A 25 7.74 0.48 2.43
C LEU A 25 7.61 -0.94 2.99
N GLN A 26 7.99 -1.96 2.22
CA GLN A 26 7.98 -3.36 2.68
C GLN A 26 8.85 -3.54 3.92
N ASN A 27 10.09 -3.03 3.88
CA ASN A 27 11.02 -3.08 5.01
C ASN A 27 10.47 -2.35 6.24
N ALA A 28 9.84 -1.19 6.06
CA ALA A 28 9.23 -0.45 7.16
C ALA A 28 8.07 -1.24 7.79
N CYS A 29 7.19 -1.82 6.97
CA CYS A 29 6.09 -2.65 7.46
C CYS A 29 6.63 -3.85 8.26
N GLN A 30 7.65 -4.56 7.73
CA GLN A 30 8.28 -5.67 8.42
C GLN A 30 8.96 -5.26 9.73
N THR A 31 9.65 -4.12 9.75
CA THR A 31 10.35 -3.61 10.94
C THR A 31 9.40 -3.26 12.08
N HIS A 32 8.16 -2.88 11.74
CA HIS A 32 7.15 -2.42 12.70
C HIS A 32 6.03 -3.44 12.94
N ASP A 33 6.21 -4.70 12.52
CA ASP A 33 5.21 -5.77 12.65
C ASP A 33 3.84 -5.37 12.05
N VAL A 34 3.86 -4.61 10.95
CA VAL A 34 2.68 -4.19 10.19
C VAL A 34 2.49 -5.15 9.03
N GLU A 35 1.32 -5.80 8.97
CA GLU A 35 1.00 -6.70 7.86
C GLU A 35 0.74 -5.89 6.57
N LEU A 36 1.39 -6.28 5.46
CA LEU A 36 1.25 -5.61 4.17
C LEU A 36 0.45 -6.49 3.19
N PHE A 37 -0.66 -5.96 2.69
CA PHE A 37 -1.46 -6.58 1.64
C PHE A 37 -1.29 -5.85 0.31
N GLU A 38 -1.11 -6.62 -0.75
CA GLU A 38 -0.93 -6.12 -2.11
C GLU A 38 -2.10 -6.58 -2.98
N SER A 39 -2.62 -5.67 -3.80
CA SER A 39 -3.75 -5.95 -4.68
C SER A 39 -3.66 -5.15 -5.97
N VAL A 40 -4.16 -5.74 -7.06
CA VAL A 40 -4.44 -5.00 -8.28
C VAL A 40 -5.70 -4.17 -8.07
N MET A 41 -5.66 -2.90 -8.48
CA MET A 41 -6.80 -2.00 -8.42
C MET A 41 -7.92 -2.52 -9.34
N SER A 42 -9.17 -2.42 -8.87
CA SER A 42 -10.33 -2.81 -9.69
C SER A 42 -10.41 -1.97 -10.96
N LEU A 43 -11.09 -2.50 -11.99
CA LEU A 43 -11.29 -1.77 -13.24
C LEU A 43 -11.95 -0.40 -13.01
N THR A 44 -12.94 -0.33 -12.12
CA THR A 44 -13.59 0.94 -11.73
C THR A 44 -12.59 1.91 -11.08
N GLY A 45 -11.69 1.43 -10.22
CA GLY A 45 -10.64 2.27 -9.66
C GLY A 45 -9.68 2.77 -10.74
N MET A 46 -9.22 1.86 -11.62
CA MET A 46 -8.27 2.19 -12.67
C MET A 46 -8.81 3.20 -13.69
N VAL A 47 -10.09 3.14 -14.08
CA VAL A 47 -10.65 4.12 -15.02
C VAL A 47 -10.78 5.52 -14.41
N ASN A 48 -10.89 5.62 -13.08
CA ASN A 48 -11.02 6.92 -12.39
C ASN A 48 -9.66 7.52 -12.03
N VAL A 49 -8.68 6.70 -11.63
CA VAL A 49 -7.38 7.19 -11.12
C VAL A 49 -6.27 7.07 -12.17
N GLY A 50 -6.35 6.07 -13.06
CA GLY A 50 -5.41 5.85 -14.16
C GLY A 50 -4.45 4.68 -13.97
N LYS A 51 -3.81 4.28 -15.07
CA LYS A 51 -2.73 3.27 -15.06
C LYS A 51 -1.53 3.78 -14.26
N GLY A 52 -0.93 2.91 -13.47
CA GLY A 52 0.23 3.19 -12.64
C GLY A 52 -0.10 3.94 -11.34
N ALA A 53 -1.37 4.22 -11.08
CA ALA A 53 -1.81 4.83 -9.84
C ALA A 53 -1.53 3.92 -8.64
N LEU A 54 -1.14 4.53 -7.52
CA LEU A 54 -0.88 3.85 -6.26
C LEU A 54 -1.86 4.37 -5.20
N ALA A 55 -2.68 3.48 -4.65
CA ALA A 55 -3.50 3.75 -3.47
C ALA A 55 -2.90 3.04 -2.26
N VAL A 56 -2.82 3.75 -1.13
CA VAL A 56 -2.30 3.21 0.14
C VAL A 56 -3.32 3.49 1.25
N ALA A 57 -3.62 2.48 2.05
CA ALA A 57 -4.45 2.60 3.24
C ALA A 57 -3.71 1.99 4.44
N PHE A 58 -3.87 2.60 5.61
CA PHE A 58 -3.32 2.10 6.87
C PHE A 58 -4.44 1.99 7.91
N ALA A 59 -4.44 0.88 8.65
CA ALA A 59 -5.37 0.64 9.74
C ALA A 59 -4.59 0.22 10.99
N ALA A 60 -4.85 0.90 12.11
CA ALA A 60 -4.28 0.62 13.41
C ALA A 60 -5.28 1.01 14.52
N GLU A 61 -4.99 0.64 15.75
CA GLU A 61 -5.72 1.14 16.91
C GLU A 61 -5.60 2.67 17.02
N PRO A 62 -6.55 3.36 17.69
CA PRO A 62 -6.47 4.78 17.93
C PRO A 62 -5.14 5.16 18.59
N HIS A 63 -4.43 6.12 18.00
CA HIS A 63 -3.15 6.59 18.48
C HIS A 63 -3.12 8.12 18.44
N THR A 64 -2.43 8.72 19.40
CA THR A 64 -2.21 10.16 19.45
C THR A 64 -0.86 10.49 18.85
N PHE A 65 -0.84 11.33 17.82
CA PHE A 65 0.39 11.90 17.30
C PHE A 65 0.78 13.12 18.15
N SER A 66 2.04 13.19 18.58
CA SER A 66 2.64 14.43 19.07
C SER A 66 3.37 15.11 17.91
N ALA A 67 3.19 16.43 17.78
CA ALA A 67 3.95 17.26 16.84
C ALA A 67 5.38 17.52 17.32
#